data_AF-A0A484ZCQ4-F1
#
_entry.id   AF-A0A484ZCQ4-F1
#
_cell.length_a   1.000
_cell.length_b   1.000
_cell.length_c   1.000
_cell.angle_alpha   90.00
_cell.angle_beta   90.00
_cell.angle_gamma   90.00
#
_symmetry.space_group_name_H-M   'P 1'
#
loop_
_entity.id
_entity.type
_entity.pdbx_description
1 polymer ?
#
loop_
_entity_poly.entity_id
_entity_poly.type
_entity_poly.pdbx_seq_one_letter_code
_entity_poly.pdbx_strand_id
1 'polypeptide(L)'
;MDAVIETFKGSKEPVFVVFITDGGISKAKAIKDAIRVSADYPIFWKFVGLGGHNYGILEELDIYRPTDRQYQLFAIDDFNQNV
;
A
#
# COMPACT_ATOMS: atom_id res chain seq x y z
N MET A 1 4.96 5.27 6.90
CA MET A 1 5.01 3.80 6.97
C MET A 1 5.93 3.36 8.10
N ASP A 2 7.13 3.93 8.19
CA ASP A 2 8.14 3.61 9.22
C ASP A 2 7.59 3.60 10.66
N ALA A 3 6.79 4.61 11.05
CA ALA A 3 6.20 4.64 12.39
C ALA A 3 5.30 3.42 12.69
N VAL A 4 4.52 2.98 11.71
CA VAL A 4 3.66 1.78 11.83
C VAL A 4 4.53 0.52 11.93
N ILE A 5 5.58 0.44 11.11
CA ILE A 5 6.54 -0.68 11.18
C ILE A 5 7.19 -0.73 12.56
N GLU A 6 7.72 0.39 13.06
CA GLU A 6 8.36 0.46 14.37
C GLU A 6 7.40 0.10 15.51
N THR A 7 6.12 0.49 15.39
CA THR A 7 5.09 0.18 16.39
C THR A 7 4.75 -1.31 16.40
N PHE A 8 4.68 -1.96 15.23
CA PHE A 8 4.09 -3.30 15.08
C PHE A 8 5.08 -4.40 14.70
N LYS A 9 6.37 -4.11 14.49
CA LYS A 9 7.39 -5.12 14.14
C LYS A 9 7.52 -6.26 15.17
N GLY A 10 7.15 -6.01 16.42
CA GLY A 10 7.12 -7.02 17.49
C GLY A 10 5.73 -7.64 17.75
N SER A 11 4.74 -7.35 16.91
CA SER A 11 3.39 -7.88 17.08
C SER A 11 3.39 -9.41 16.96
N LYS A 12 2.65 -10.08 17.83
CA LYS A 12 2.40 -11.53 17.73
C LYS A 12 1.20 -11.84 16.84
N GLU A 13 0.33 -10.86 16.62
CA GLU A 13 -0.86 -10.96 15.78
C GLU A 13 -0.64 -10.24 14.44
N PRO A 14 -1.26 -10.71 13.34
CA PRO A 14 -1.24 -10.02 12.05
C PRO A 14 -1.81 -8.60 12.14
N VAL A 15 -1.10 -7.65 11.54
CA VAL A 15 -1.51 -6.25 11.45
C VAL A 15 -1.83 -5.93 10.00
N PHE A 16 -3.09 -5.60 9.73
CA PHE A 16 -3.56 -5.20 8.42
C PHE A 16 -3.75 -3.69 8.37
N VAL A 17 -2.99 -3.02 7.51
CA VAL A 17 -2.95 -1.56 7.41
C VAL A 17 -3.58 -1.13 6.10
N VAL A 18 -4.65 -0.34 6.18
CA VAL A 18 -5.29 0.26 5.00
C VAL A 18 -4.84 1.71 4.87
N PHE A 19 -4.17 2.03 3.78
CA PHE A 19 -3.73 3.37 3.43
C PHE A 19 -4.63 3.93 2.32
N ILE A 20 -5.32 5.03 2.59
CA ILE A 20 -6.27 5.64 1.64
C ILE A 20 -5.65 6.94 1.12
N THR A 21 -5.68 7.16 -0.20
CA THR A 21 -5.09 8.33 -0.86
C THR A 21 -5.92 8.75 -2.07
N ASP A 22 -5.92 10.05 -2.37
CA ASP A 22 -6.46 10.66 -3.59
C ASP A 22 -5.43 10.74 -4.74
N GLY A 23 -4.22 10.21 -4.54
CA GLY A 23 -3.12 10.22 -5.52
C GLY A 23 -1.93 11.07 -5.08
N GLY A 24 -1.11 11.50 -6.05
CA GLY A 24 0.03 12.39 -5.78
C GLY A 24 1.24 11.75 -5.10
N ILE A 25 1.38 10.41 -5.21
CA ILE A 25 2.45 9.67 -4.57
C ILE A 25 3.76 9.83 -5.36
N SER A 26 4.69 10.61 -4.80
CA SER A 26 5.99 10.92 -5.43
C SER A 26 7.19 10.22 -4.78
N LYS A 27 7.05 9.66 -3.57
CA LYS A 27 8.15 9.06 -2.81
C LYS A 27 8.32 7.56 -3.09
N ALA A 28 8.54 7.24 -4.36
CA ALA A 28 8.65 5.87 -4.87
C ALA A 28 9.64 4.99 -4.07
N LYS A 29 10.86 5.50 -3.85
CA LYS A 29 11.92 4.77 -3.15
C LYS A 29 11.55 4.47 -1.69
N ALA A 30 11.02 5.44 -0.97
CA ALA A 30 10.67 5.26 0.44
C ALA A 30 9.56 4.22 0.63
N ILE A 31 8.58 4.19 -0.26
CA ILE A 31 7.50 3.19 -0.23
C ILE A 31 8.05 1.79 -0.55
N LYS A 32 8.86 1.66 -1.60
CA LYS A 32 9.53 0.39 -1.94
C LYS A 32 10.37 -0.14 -0.78
N ASP A 33 11.16 0.74 -0.14
CA ASP A 33 12.00 0.39 1.00
C ASP A 33 11.16 -0.02 2.21
N ALA A 34 10.08 0.71 2.52
CA ALA A 34 9.20 0.40 3.63
C ALA A 34 8.47 -0.94 3.43
N ILE A 35 7.94 -1.21 2.23
CA ILE A 35 7.32 -2.50 1.90
C ILE A 35 8.35 -3.63 2.07
N ARG A 36 9.56 -3.46 1.51
CA ARG A 36 10.64 -4.44 1.63
C ARG A 36 11.02 -4.72 3.08
N VAL A 37 11.19 -3.68 3.90
CA VAL A 37 11.56 -3.82 5.32
C VAL A 37 10.42 -4.47 6.11
N SER A 38 9.18 -4.11 5.81
CA SER A 38 8.02 -4.67 6.52
C SER A 38 7.75 -6.14 6.19
N ALA A 39 8.35 -6.67 5.13
CA ALA A 39 8.16 -8.03 4.66
C ALA A 39 8.58 -9.11 5.65
N ASP A 40 9.48 -8.75 6.56
CA ASP A 40 9.98 -9.64 7.62
C ASP A 40 9.08 -9.64 8.87
N TYR A 41 7.99 -8.86 8.88
CA TYR A 41 7.07 -8.69 10.00
C TYR A 41 5.64 -9.10 9.62
N PRO A 42 4.75 -9.39 10.58
CA PRO A 42 3.36 -9.75 10.30
C PRO A 42 2.51 -8.51 9.95
N ILE A 43 3.00 -7.68 9.03
CA ILE A 43 2.39 -6.42 8.61
C ILE A 43 2.03 -6.52 7.13
N PHE A 44 0.77 -6.21 6.82
CA PHE A 44 0.21 -6.31 5.48
C PHE A 44 -0.37 -4.96 5.08
N TRP A 45 -0.07 -4.50 3.89
CA TRP A 45 -0.47 -3.17 3.39
C TRP A 45 -1.56 -3.29 2.34
N LYS A 46 -2.62 -2.51 2.46
CA LYS A 46 -3.58 -2.30 1.39
C LYS A 46 -3.67 -0.82 1.08
N PHE A 47 -3.33 -0.45 -0.15
CA PHE A 47 -3.46 0.90 -0.64
C PHE A 47 -4.80 1.02 -1.38
N VAL A 48 -5.59 2.04 -1.02
CA VAL A 48 -6.86 2.35 -1.67
C VAL A 48 -6.74 3.74 -2.28
N GLY A 49 -6.75 3.80 -3.60
CA GLY A 49 -6.80 5.05 -4.37
C GLY A 49 -8.25 5.50 -4.54
N LEU A 50 -8.55 6.78 -4.31
CA LEU A 50 -9.89 7.33 -4.48
C LEU A 50 -9.91 8.46 -5.52
N GLY A 51 -10.70 8.32 -6.58
CA GLY A 51 -11.16 9.42 -7.42
C GLY A 51 -10.07 10.14 -8.22
N GLY A 52 -8.98 9.43 -8.56
CA GLY A 52 -7.79 10.06 -9.14
C GLY A 52 -7.02 9.21 -10.12
N HIS A 53 -5.83 9.70 -10.45
CA HIS A 53 -4.81 9.10 -11.29
C HIS A 53 -3.43 9.48 -10.70
N ASN A 54 -2.34 8.82 -11.09
CA ASN A 54 -1.00 9.02 -10.55
C ASN A 54 -0.81 8.48 -9.11
N TYR A 55 -1.14 7.21 -8.88
CA TYR A 55 -0.73 6.51 -7.65
C TYR A 55 0.76 6.12 -7.67
N GLY A 56 1.43 6.39 -8.81
CA GLY A 56 2.87 6.36 -8.95
C GLY A 56 3.40 4.96 -8.73
N ILE A 57 4.31 4.82 -7.76
CA ILE A 57 4.98 3.55 -7.49
C ILE A 57 4.05 2.39 -7.14
N LEU A 58 2.85 2.69 -6.66
CA LEU A 58 1.87 1.67 -6.29
C LEU A 58 1.31 0.95 -7.52
N GLU A 59 1.15 1.65 -8.65
CA GLU A 59 0.71 1.07 -9.92
C GLU A 59 1.77 0.12 -10.48
N GLU A 60 3.05 0.49 -10.38
CA GLU A 60 4.16 -0.36 -10.83
C GLU A 60 4.30 -1.62 -9.96
N LEU A 61 4.15 -1.49 -8.65
CA LEU A 61 4.36 -2.59 -7.71
C LEU A 61 3.31 -3.70 -7.86
N ASP A 62 2.09 -3.37 -8.28
CA ASP A 62 1.02 -4.35 -8.50
C ASP A 62 1.29 -5.28 -9.70
N ILE A 63 2.00 -4.78 -10.73
CA ILE A 63 2.25 -5.51 -11.99
C ILE A 63 3.37 -6.56 -11.85
N TYR A 64 4.41 -6.29 -11.05
CA TYR A 64 5.62 -7.12 -11.03
C TYR A 64 5.63 -8.24 -9.97
N ARG A 65 4.72 -8.23 -8.99
CA ARG A 65 4.65 -9.28 -7.96
C ARG A 65 3.21 -9.71 -7.61
N PRO A 66 2.46 -10.28 -8.56
CA PRO A 66 1.05 -10.65 -8.35
C PRO A 66 0.81 -11.68 -7.23
N THR A 67 1.85 -12.37 -6.72
CA THR A 67 1.75 -13.35 -5.62
C THR A 67 2.13 -12.82 -4.24
N ASP A 68 2.64 -11.59 -4.12
CA ASP A 68 3.03 -11.04 -2.82
C ASP A 68 1.81 -10.52 -2.06
N ARG A 69 1.29 -11.36 -1.15
CA ARG A 69 0.13 -11.00 -0.28
C ARG A 69 0.42 -9.87 0.72
N GLN A 70 1.67 -9.42 0.81
CA GLN A 70 2.09 -8.39 1.76
C GLN A 70 1.67 -6.97 1.36
N TYR A 71 1.39 -6.73 0.08
CA TYR A 71 0.80 -5.47 -0.35
C TYR A 71 -0.23 -5.65 -1.47
N GLN A 72 -1.21 -4.75 -1.54
CA GLN A 72 -2.20 -4.71 -2.62
C GLN A 72 -2.58 -3.26 -2.91
N LEU A 73 -2.70 -2.87 -4.19
CA LEU A 73 -3.37 -1.63 -4.59
C LEU A 73 -4.80 -1.94 -5.03
N PHE A 74 -5.75 -1.10 -4.62
CA PHE A 74 -7.12 -1.10 -5.10
C PHE A 74 -7.51 0.34 -5.47
N ALA A 75 -7.54 0.63 -6.76
CA ALA A 75 -7.93 1.94 -7.26
C ALA A 75 -9.46 1.99 -7.46
N ILE A 76 -10.11 3.00 -6.89
CA ILE A 76 -11.53 3.30 -7.09
C ILE A 76 -11.59 4.64 -7.83
N ASP A 77 -11.37 4.58 -9.14
CA ASP A 77 -11.20 5.80 -9.94
C ASP A 77 -12.54 6.40 -10.38
N ASP A 78 -13.62 5.62 -10.30
CA ASP A 78 -14.93 6.00 -10.85
C ASP A 78 -16.02 6.00 -9.75
N PHE A 79 -16.06 7.08 -8.96
CA PHE A 79 -17.11 7.31 -7.94
C PHE A 79 -18.44 7.80 -8.52
N ASN A 80 -18.46 8.22 -9.80
CA ASN A 80 -19.60 8.90 -10.42
C ASN A 80 -20.43 8.00 -11.36
N GLN A 81 -20.20 6.69 -11.38
CA GLN A 81 -21.11 5.78 -12.06
C GLN A 81 -22.35 5.61 -11.17
N ASN A 82 -23.37 6.44 -11.42
CA ASN A 82 -24.70 6.28 -10.86
C ASN A 82 -25.16 4.84 -11.06
N VAL A 83 -25.38 4.12 -9.95
CA VAL A 83 -26.11 2.85 -9.93
C VAL A 83 -27.60 3.12 -10.07
#